data_AF-A0A5D6V2S7-F1
#
_entry.id   AF-A0A5D6V2S7-F1
#
_cell.length_a   1.000
_cell.length_b   1.000
_cell.length_c   1.000
_cell.angle_alpha   90.00
_cell.angle_beta   90.00
_cell.angle_gamma   90.00
#
_symmetry.space_group_name_H-M   'P 1'
#
loop_
_entity.id
_entity.type
_entity.pdbx_description
1 polymer ?
#
loop_
_entity_poly.entity_id
_entity_poly.type
_entity_poly.pdbx_seq_one_letter_code
_entity_poly.pdbx_strand_id
1 'polypeptide(L)'
;MLFERDLGEGYPFHYRKGPSHKDGPLVCTHYYTFRTRKNKRYVVEAEQYQHHVYVLKYYPLALKASSNRFRLLVNDGDAFRILTTCTQIFLDICRRAPFASAGFVGEALLGEGRATTKRFRVYLNMVTAFVGPTRFIHHPMPKISAYFLENKANPEPQLLTQVEQMFRELYIVPEALEQPKPDFLRGTAG
;
A
#
# COMPACT_ATOMS: atom_id res chain seq x y z
N MET A 1 0.29 -0.47 23.07
CA MET A 1 1.21 -0.91 21.99
C MET A 1 0.46 -0.89 20.66
N LEU A 2 1.16 -0.79 19.52
CA LEU A 2 0.50 -0.81 18.20
C LEU A 2 0.22 -2.24 17.69
N PHE A 3 0.94 -3.24 18.21
CA PHE A 3 0.72 -4.65 17.89
C PHE A 3 0.48 -5.51 19.12
N GLU A 4 -0.19 -6.64 18.90
CA GLU A 4 -0.47 -7.68 19.90
C GLU A 4 0.56 -8.82 19.89
N ARG A 5 1.41 -8.88 18.84
CA ARG A 5 2.45 -9.91 18.64
C ARG A 5 3.74 -9.29 18.13
N ASP A 6 4.87 -9.94 18.42
CA ASP A 6 6.16 -9.54 17.86
C ASP A 6 6.17 -9.81 16.35
N LEU A 7 6.51 -8.78 15.56
CA LEU A 7 6.39 -8.78 14.11
C LEU A 7 7.52 -9.60 13.44
N GLY A 8 8.51 -10.08 14.19
CA GLY A 8 9.66 -10.79 13.63
C GLY A 8 10.61 -9.86 12.85
N GLU A 9 11.69 -10.43 12.34
CA GLU A 9 12.75 -9.67 11.67
C GLU A 9 12.35 -9.31 10.22
N GLY A 10 12.34 -8.01 9.91
CA GLY A 10 12.20 -7.48 8.55
C GLY A 10 13.54 -7.00 7.98
N TYR A 11 13.51 -6.40 6.80
CA TYR A 11 14.71 -5.83 6.18
C TYR A 11 14.91 -4.36 6.53
N PRO A 12 16.16 -3.92 6.77
CA PRO A 12 16.47 -2.50 6.83
C PRO A 12 16.06 -1.80 5.54
N PHE A 13 15.39 -0.66 5.67
CA PHE A 13 14.88 0.11 4.55
C PHE A 13 15.37 1.55 4.59
N HIS A 14 15.46 2.16 3.41
CA HIS A 14 15.79 3.58 3.23
C HIS A 14 14.55 4.31 2.78
N TYR A 15 14.27 5.44 3.42
CA TYR A 15 13.10 6.28 3.14
C TYR A 15 13.47 7.49 2.26
N ARG A 16 12.61 7.81 1.29
CA ARG A 16 12.63 9.05 0.53
C ARG A 16 11.20 9.53 0.28
N LYS A 17 10.93 10.82 0.51
CA LYS A 17 9.67 11.44 0.06
C LYS A 17 9.72 11.75 -1.44
N GLY A 18 8.64 11.49 -2.15
CA GLY A 18 8.43 11.96 -3.51
C GLY A 18 8.04 13.45 -3.56
N PRO A 19 7.86 14.00 -4.77
CA PRO A 19 7.28 15.34 -4.91
C PRO A 19 5.88 15.39 -4.30
N SER A 20 5.50 16.56 -3.81
CA SER A 20 4.14 16.84 -3.38
C SER A 20 3.31 17.39 -4.53
N HIS A 21 2.05 16.98 -4.59
CA HIS A 21 1.07 17.43 -5.56
C HIS A 21 0.09 18.38 -4.88
N LYS A 22 -0.33 19.42 -5.60
CA LYS A 22 -1.35 20.38 -5.13
C LYS A 22 -2.75 20.02 -5.62
N ASP A 23 -2.83 19.28 -6.72
CA ASP A 23 -4.07 18.95 -7.40
C ASP A 23 -4.41 17.46 -7.25
N GLY A 24 -5.69 17.18 -7.06
CA GLY A 24 -6.22 15.82 -6.92
C GLY A 24 -6.06 15.23 -5.52
N PRO A 25 -6.51 13.96 -5.35
CA PRO A 25 -6.57 13.34 -4.03
C PRO A 25 -5.21 12.83 -3.54
N LEU A 26 -4.24 12.61 -4.43
CA LEU A 26 -2.89 12.16 -4.08
C LEU A 26 -2.06 13.36 -3.61
N VAL A 27 -1.57 13.32 -2.38
CA VAL A 27 -0.70 14.36 -1.80
C VAL A 27 0.76 14.14 -2.19
N CYS A 28 1.29 12.93 -2.02
CA CYS A 28 2.63 12.55 -2.45
C CYS A 28 2.82 11.03 -2.36
N THR A 29 3.93 10.52 -2.89
CA THR A 29 4.33 9.13 -2.69
C THR A 29 5.56 9.05 -1.80
N HIS A 30 5.48 8.26 -0.73
CA HIS A 30 6.62 7.91 0.11
C HIS A 30 7.27 6.64 -0.43
N TYR A 31 8.55 6.70 -0.75
CA TYR A 31 9.31 5.57 -1.27
C TYR A 31 10.17 4.97 -0.18
N TYR A 32 10.05 3.66 0.01
CA TYR A 32 10.94 2.88 0.85
C TYR A 32 11.64 1.85 -0.02
N THR A 33 12.95 1.69 0.16
CA THR A 33 13.72 0.68 -0.58
C THR A 33 14.50 -0.20 0.38
N PHE A 34 14.46 -1.50 0.14
CA PHE A 34 15.21 -2.48 0.92
C PHE A 34 15.81 -3.54 0.01
N ARG A 35 16.80 -4.26 0.55
CA ARG A 35 17.51 -5.33 -0.14
C ARG A 35 17.35 -6.62 0.65
N THR A 36 16.94 -7.70 -0.02
CA THR A 36 16.77 -9.02 0.60
C THR A 36 18.12 -9.72 0.82
N ARG A 37 18.14 -10.81 1.61
CA ARG A 37 19.33 -11.67 1.79
C ARG A 37 19.86 -12.23 0.46
N LYS A 38 18.99 -12.37 -0.55
CA LYS A 38 19.34 -12.82 -1.91
C LYS A 38 19.72 -11.65 -2.84
N ASN A 39 20.07 -10.50 -2.28
CA ASN A 39 20.47 -9.28 -3.00
C ASN A 39 19.39 -8.73 -3.97
N LYS A 40 18.12 -9.09 -3.80
CA LYS A 40 17.02 -8.54 -4.58
C LYS A 40 16.57 -7.22 -3.97
N ARG A 41 16.39 -6.19 -4.79
CA ARG A 41 15.92 -4.87 -4.33
C ARG A 41 14.42 -4.78 -4.49
N TYR A 42 13.76 -4.24 -3.48
CA TYR A 42 12.33 -3.97 -3.47
C TYR A 42 12.08 -2.49 -3.25
N VAL A 43 10.95 -2.05 -3.79
CA VAL A 43 10.38 -0.72 -3.57
C VAL A 43 9.02 -0.91 -2.92
N VAL A 44 8.77 -0.16 -1.85
CA VAL A 44 7.43 0.05 -1.30
C VAL A 44 7.05 1.50 -1.60
N GLU A 45 5.93 1.68 -2.28
CA GLU A 45 5.27 2.95 -2.51
C GLU A 45 4.13 3.07 -1.49
N ALA A 46 4.23 4.04 -0.58
CA ALA A 46 3.10 4.45 0.25
C ALA A 46 2.54 5.75 -0.34
N GLU A 47 1.50 5.60 -1.15
CA GLU A 47 0.73 6.71 -1.74
C GLU A 47 -0.03 7.40 -0.60
N GLN A 48 0.37 8.63 -0.24
CA GLN A 48 -0.36 9.46 0.71
C GLN A 48 -1.45 10.21 -0.04
N TYR A 49 -2.70 9.96 0.33
CA TYR A 49 -3.86 10.71 -0.09
C TYR A 49 -4.24 11.76 0.96
N GLN A 50 -5.24 12.58 0.62
CA GLN A 50 -5.89 13.48 1.57
C GLN A 50 -6.36 12.72 2.83
N HIS A 51 -6.65 13.47 3.91
CA HIS A 51 -7.16 12.92 5.16
C HIS A 51 -6.26 11.86 5.84
N HIS A 52 -4.95 11.95 5.63
CA HIS A 52 -3.95 11.04 6.23
C HIS A 52 -4.16 9.56 5.86
N VAL A 53 -4.65 9.28 4.66
CA VAL A 53 -4.79 7.92 4.14
C VAL A 53 -3.53 7.51 3.37
N TYR A 54 -2.93 6.38 3.74
CA TYR A 54 -1.73 5.85 3.10
C TYR A 54 -2.01 4.49 2.46
N VAL A 55 -1.88 4.39 1.14
CA VAL A 55 -2.06 3.11 0.43
C VAL A 55 -0.70 2.50 0.11
N LEU A 56 -0.42 1.33 0.69
CA LEU A 56 0.86 0.65 0.53
C LEU A 56 0.82 -0.32 -0.66
N LYS A 57 1.83 -0.19 -1.54
CA LYS A 57 2.10 -1.09 -2.66
C LYS A 57 3.58 -1.47 -2.65
N TYR A 58 3.92 -2.66 -3.13
CA TYR A 58 5.32 -3.04 -3.26
C TYR A 58 5.59 -3.86 -4.52
N TYR A 59 6.82 -3.78 -5.00
CA TYR A 59 7.30 -4.55 -6.14
C TYR A 59 8.83 -4.71 -6.10
N PRO A 60 9.36 -5.76 -6.75
CA PRO A 60 10.79 -5.88 -7.01
C PRO A 60 11.26 -4.76 -7.93
N LEU A 61 12.37 -4.09 -7.61
CA LEU A 61 12.91 -2.98 -8.40
C LEU A 61 13.15 -3.36 -9.87
N ALA A 62 13.52 -4.61 -10.14
CA ALA A 62 13.70 -5.14 -11.50
C ALA A 62 12.43 -5.05 -12.36
N LEU A 63 11.25 -4.99 -11.74
CA LEU A 63 9.96 -4.87 -12.41
C LEU A 63 9.46 -3.42 -12.50
N LYS A 64 10.25 -2.42 -12.08
CA LYS A 64 9.82 -1.01 -12.04
C LYS A 64 9.21 -0.52 -13.36
N ALA A 65 9.77 -0.93 -14.49
CA ALA A 65 9.31 -0.53 -15.82
C ALA A 65 8.05 -1.29 -16.31
N SER A 66 7.64 -2.36 -15.61
CA SER A 66 6.47 -3.15 -16.00
C SER A 66 5.18 -2.46 -15.53
N SER A 67 4.19 -2.38 -16.43
CA SER A 67 2.81 -2.01 -16.09
C SER A 67 2.18 -3.02 -15.10
N ASN A 68 2.60 -4.29 -15.17
CA ASN A 68 2.11 -5.38 -14.34
C ASN A 68 2.93 -5.59 -13.05
N ARG A 69 3.83 -4.68 -12.68
CA ARG A 69 4.77 -4.85 -11.54
C ARG A 69 4.12 -5.24 -10.22
N PHE A 70 2.88 -4.81 -9.99
CA PHE A 70 2.11 -5.15 -8.79
C PHE A 70 1.33 -6.46 -8.90
N ARG A 71 1.18 -7.04 -10.10
CA ARG A 71 0.44 -8.29 -10.35
C ARG A 71 1.34 -9.52 -10.45
N LEU A 72 2.63 -9.30 -10.74
CA LEU A 72 3.60 -10.38 -10.91
C LEU A 72 4.04 -10.97 -9.57
N LEU A 73 4.02 -12.30 -9.47
CA LEU A 73 4.67 -13.02 -8.37
C LEU A 73 6.13 -13.21 -8.72
N VAL A 74 6.99 -12.84 -7.78
CA VAL A 74 8.38 -13.28 -7.80
C VAL A 74 8.55 -14.36 -6.76
N ASN A 75 8.95 -15.55 -7.20
CA ASN A 75 9.14 -16.71 -6.33
C ASN A 75 10.47 -16.60 -5.57
N ASP A 76 10.61 -15.54 -4.77
CA ASP A 76 11.86 -15.21 -4.08
C ASP A 76 12.12 -16.09 -2.85
N GLY A 77 11.12 -16.88 -2.44
CA GLY A 77 11.19 -17.78 -1.28
C GLY A 77 11.28 -17.07 0.07
N ASP A 78 10.92 -15.78 0.13
CA ASP A 78 11.09 -14.93 1.32
C ASP A 78 9.91 -13.97 1.53
N ALA A 79 8.72 -14.40 1.08
CA ALA A 79 7.51 -13.59 1.08
C ALA A 79 7.15 -13.08 2.49
N PHE A 80 7.28 -13.92 3.52
CA PHE A 80 6.97 -13.51 4.90
C PHE A 80 7.86 -12.38 5.39
N ARG A 81 9.18 -12.42 5.13
CA ARG A 81 10.10 -11.35 5.55
C ARG A 81 9.90 -10.06 4.76
N ILE A 82 9.56 -10.17 3.47
CA ILE A 82 9.14 -9.03 2.64
C ILE A 82 7.90 -8.37 3.23
N LEU A 83 6.86 -9.16 3.54
CA LEU A 83 5.63 -8.61 4.12
C LEU A 83 5.87 -8.04 5.52
N THR A 84 6.71 -8.68 6.33
CA THR A 84 7.19 -8.17 7.63
C THR A 84 7.80 -6.79 7.46
N THR A 85 8.64 -6.60 6.43
CA THR A 85 9.23 -5.30 6.10
C THR A 85 8.17 -4.26 5.72
N CYS A 86 7.17 -4.64 4.90
CA CYS A 86 6.06 -3.76 4.56
C CYS A 86 5.26 -3.32 5.81
N THR A 87 5.03 -4.24 6.75
CA THR A 87 4.35 -3.93 8.01
C THR A 87 5.21 -3.04 8.92
N GLN A 88 6.53 -3.22 8.95
CA GLN A 88 7.45 -2.29 9.65
C GLN A 88 7.48 -0.89 9.02
N ILE A 89 7.35 -0.79 7.70
CA ILE A 89 7.20 0.49 6.99
C ILE A 89 5.88 1.17 7.38
N PHE A 90 4.78 0.42 7.46
CA PHE A 90 3.52 0.94 7.98
C PHE A 90 3.67 1.50 9.41
N LEU A 91 4.38 0.80 10.30
CA LEU A 91 4.70 1.33 11.64
C LEU A 91 5.45 2.65 11.59
N ASP A 92 6.45 2.73 10.72
CA ASP A 92 7.28 3.91 10.55
C ASP A 92 6.45 5.12 10.06
N ILE A 93 5.46 4.88 9.20
CA ILE A 93 4.45 5.88 8.83
C ILE A 93 3.63 6.31 10.05
N CYS A 94 3.08 5.37 10.83
CA CYS A 94 2.27 5.69 12.01
C CYS A 94 3.04 6.46 13.11
N ARG A 95 4.37 6.30 13.19
CA ARG A 95 5.22 7.08 14.11
C ARG A 95 5.36 8.54 13.67
N ARG A 96 5.41 8.79 12.36
CA ARG A 96 5.57 10.14 11.79
C ARG A 96 4.27 10.88 11.57
N ALA A 97 3.17 10.15 11.37
CA ALA A 97 1.85 10.70 11.11
C ALA A 97 0.84 10.09 12.10
N PRO A 98 0.54 10.76 13.22
CA PRO A 98 -0.32 10.23 14.29
C PRO A 98 -1.73 9.85 13.84
N PHE A 99 -2.26 10.52 12.81
CA PHE A 99 -3.58 10.28 12.23
C PHE A 99 -3.58 9.32 11.04
N ALA A 100 -2.44 8.71 10.72
CA ALA A 100 -2.31 7.83 9.56
C ALA A 100 -3.26 6.64 9.65
N SER A 101 -4.16 6.57 8.67
CA SER A 101 -4.95 5.39 8.33
C SER A 101 -4.28 4.69 7.14
N ALA A 102 -4.42 3.38 7.00
CA ALA A 102 -3.72 2.62 5.95
C ALA A 102 -4.64 1.77 5.09
N GLY A 103 -4.35 1.76 3.80
CA GLY A 103 -5.01 0.95 2.80
C GLY A 103 -4.06 -0.05 2.15
N PHE A 104 -4.57 -1.20 1.73
CA PHE A 104 -3.87 -2.09 0.82
C PHE A 104 -4.83 -2.81 -0.11
N VAL A 105 -4.37 -3.05 -1.34
CA VAL A 105 -5.11 -3.77 -2.38
C VAL A 105 -4.34 -5.05 -2.72
N GLY A 106 -5.00 -6.19 -2.54
CA GLY A 106 -4.53 -7.49 -2.99
C GLY A 106 -4.75 -7.62 -4.50
N GLU A 107 -3.85 -7.05 -5.30
CA GLU A 107 -3.91 -7.14 -6.76
C GLU A 107 -4.06 -8.58 -7.24
N ALA A 108 -4.98 -8.80 -8.18
CA ALA A 108 -5.24 -10.11 -8.75
C ALA A 108 -4.06 -10.56 -9.62
N LEU A 109 -3.66 -11.81 -9.46
CA LEU A 109 -2.73 -12.45 -10.38
C LEU A 109 -3.31 -12.48 -11.80
N LEU A 110 -2.46 -12.71 -12.80
CA LEU A 110 -2.94 -12.93 -14.17
C LEU A 110 -3.86 -14.16 -14.20
N GLY A 111 -5.09 -13.96 -14.69
CA GLY A 111 -6.13 -15.00 -14.71
C GLY A 111 -6.88 -15.23 -13.39
N GLU A 112 -6.56 -14.49 -12.32
CA GLU A 112 -7.30 -14.56 -11.05
C GLU A 112 -8.49 -13.59 -11.04
N GLY A 113 -9.61 -14.01 -10.44
CA GLY A 113 -10.73 -13.13 -10.16
C GLY A 113 -10.36 -11.98 -9.21
N ARG A 114 -11.03 -10.83 -9.34
CA ARG A 114 -10.72 -9.62 -8.56
C ARG A 114 -11.24 -9.66 -7.12
N ALA A 115 -12.24 -10.48 -6.83
CA ALA A 115 -12.77 -10.64 -5.48
C ALA A 115 -11.94 -11.67 -4.70
N THR A 116 -11.61 -11.34 -3.45
CA THR A 116 -10.95 -12.24 -2.50
C THR A 116 -9.69 -12.91 -3.05
N THR A 117 -8.77 -12.13 -3.65
CA THR A 117 -7.53 -12.67 -4.24
C THR A 117 -6.65 -13.38 -3.21
N LYS A 118 -5.73 -14.22 -3.68
CA LYS A 118 -4.71 -14.87 -2.85
C LYS A 118 -3.93 -13.84 -2.02
N ARG A 119 -3.54 -12.73 -2.65
CA ARG A 119 -2.81 -11.65 -1.97
C ARG A 119 -3.65 -10.97 -0.91
N PHE A 120 -4.91 -10.66 -1.21
CA PHE A 120 -5.82 -10.08 -0.22
C PHE A 120 -5.92 -10.98 1.03
N ARG A 121 -6.11 -12.29 0.85
CA ARG A 121 -6.19 -13.23 1.98
C ARG A 121 -4.90 -13.26 2.81
N VAL A 122 -3.73 -13.28 2.16
CA VAL A 122 -2.43 -13.25 2.85
C VAL A 122 -2.24 -11.94 3.61
N TYR A 123 -2.51 -10.80 2.99
CA TYR A 123 -2.34 -9.49 3.62
C TYR A 123 -3.32 -9.31 4.78
N LEU A 124 -4.58 -9.71 4.59
CA LEU A 124 -5.60 -9.71 5.63
C LEU A 124 -5.14 -10.51 6.85
N ASN A 125 -4.74 -11.77 6.65
CA ASN A 125 -4.29 -12.64 7.73
C ASN A 125 -3.08 -12.06 8.48
N MET A 126 -2.14 -11.45 7.74
CA MET A 126 -0.98 -10.83 8.37
C MET A 126 -1.40 -9.62 9.21
N VAL A 127 -2.18 -8.71 8.64
CA VAL A 127 -2.56 -7.48 9.32
C VAL A 127 -3.43 -7.76 10.54
N THR A 128 -4.39 -8.68 10.47
CA THR A 128 -5.21 -9.07 11.62
C THR A 128 -4.44 -9.78 12.71
N ALA A 129 -3.34 -10.47 12.38
CA ALA A 129 -2.49 -11.12 13.37
C ALA A 129 -1.61 -10.15 14.16
N PHE A 130 -1.25 -9.00 13.56
CA PHE A 130 -0.32 -8.06 14.17
C PHE A 130 -0.99 -6.79 14.67
N VAL A 131 -1.84 -6.14 13.84
CA VAL A 131 -2.55 -4.90 14.20
C VAL A 131 -3.75 -5.25 15.07
N GLY A 132 -3.70 -4.82 16.33
CA GLY A 132 -4.81 -4.96 17.27
C GLY A 132 -5.85 -3.84 17.17
N PRO A 133 -7.05 -4.04 17.71
CA PRO A 133 -8.16 -3.11 17.58
C PRO A 133 -8.03 -1.88 18.48
N THR A 134 -6.96 -1.74 19.28
CA THR A 134 -6.78 -0.62 20.20
C THR A 134 -6.78 0.71 19.45
N ARG A 135 -5.93 0.84 18.41
CA ARG A 135 -5.75 2.08 17.64
C ARG A 135 -6.51 2.11 16.33
N PHE A 136 -6.85 0.95 15.79
CA PHE A 136 -7.40 0.83 14.45
C PHE A 136 -8.75 0.13 14.46
N ILE A 137 -9.62 0.55 13.54
CA ILE A 137 -10.82 -0.17 13.13
C ILE A 137 -10.48 -0.87 11.81
N HIS A 138 -10.87 -2.14 11.72
CA HIS A 138 -10.48 -3.03 10.64
C HIS A 138 -11.64 -3.18 9.66
N HIS A 139 -11.46 -2.73 8.42
CA HIS A 139 -12.48 -2.73 7.37
C HIS A 139 -12.04 -3.61 6.18
N PRO A 140 -12.29 -4.93 6.22
CA PRO A 140 -12.07 -5.78 5.07
C PRO A 140 -13.10 -5.54 3.97
N MET A 141 -12.64 -5.38 2.73
CA MET A 141 -13.48 -5.15 1.54
C MET A 141 -13.27 -6.28 0.51
N PRO A 142 -13.74 -7.50 0.80
CA PRO A 142 -13.38 -8.70 0.02
C PRO A 142 -13.86 -8.65 -1.43
N LYS A 143 -14.99 -7.98 -1.71
CA LYS A 143 -15.53 -7.81 -3.07
C LYS A 143 -14.53 -7.18 -4.04
N ILE A 144 -13.61 -6.40 -3.50
CA ILE A 144 -12.64 -5.60 -4.27
C ILE A 144 -11.20 -5.92 -3.88
N SER A 145 -10.99 -6.98 -3.09
CA SER A 145 -9.68 -7.39 -2.57
C SER A 145 -8.91 -6.27 -1.88
N ALA A 146 -9.62 -5.34 -1.26
CA ALA A 146 -9.03 -4.21 -0.56
C ALA A 146 -9.27 -4.32 0.95
N TYR A 147 -8.47 -3.56 1.70
CA TYR A 147 -8.57 -3.50 3.14
C TYR A 147 -8.20 -2.11 3.62
N PHE A 148 -8.92 -1.63 4.62
CA PHE A 148 -8.67 -0.34 5.24
C PHE A 148 -8.53 -0.49 6.76
N LEU A 149 -7.42 0.02 7.28
CA LEU A 149 -7.13 0.23 8.69
C LEU A 149 -7.41 1.69 9.01
N GLU A 150 -8.59 1.94 9.55
CA GLU A 150 -8.97 3.28 9.99
C GLU A 150 -8.36 3.58 11.35
N ASN A 151 -7.56 4.64 11.45
CA ASN A 151 -7.04 5.09 12.72
C ASN A 151 -8.12 5.84 13.49
N LYS A 152 -8.45 5.38 14.70
CA LYS A 152 -9.50 5.97 15.54
C LYS A 152 -9.26 7.44 15.92
N ALA A 153 -8.01 7.90 15.83
CA ALA A 153 -7.66 9.29 16.10
C ALA A 153 -7.77 10.18 14.85
N ASN A 154 -8.04 9.63 13.67
CA ASN A 154 -8.21 10.41 12.46
C ASN A 154 -9.49 11.26 12.58
N PRO A 155 -9.41 12.59 12.42
CA PRO A 155 -10.54 13.49 12.67
C PRO A 155 -11.56 13.54 11.53
N GLU A 156 -11.26 12.91 10.38
CA GLU A 156 -12.09 13.04 9.18
C GLU A 156 -13.44 12.35 9.33
N PRO A 157 -14.57 13.07 9.21
CA PRO A 157 -15.89 12.45 9.24
C PRO A 157 -16.12 11.58 8.01
N GLN A 158 -16.78 10.43 8.20
CA GLN A 158 -17.15 9.51 7.12
C GLN A 158 -15.95 8.99 6.31
N LEU A 159 -14.76 8.93 6.92
CA LEU A 159 -13.51 8.54 6.26
C LEU A 159 -13.63 7.20 5.51
N LEU A 160 -14.27 6.20 6.12
CA LEU A 160 -14.51 4.91 5.48
C LEU A 160 -15.20 5.05 4.13
N THR A 161 -16.29 5.83 4.05
CA THR A 161 -17.05 6.02 2.81
C THR A 161 -16.20 6.71 1.74
N GLN A 162 -15.42 7.72 2.13
CA GLN A 162 -14.50 8.41 1.21
C GLN A 162 -13.42 7.46 0.67
N VAL A 163 -12.85 6.60 1.53
CA VAL A 163 -11.83 5.62 1.13
C VAL A 163 -12.41 4.51 0.25
N GLU A 164 -13.61 4.01 0.54
CA GLU A 164 -14.29 3.04 -0.31
C GLU A 164 -14.51 3.58 -1.72
N GLN A 165 -14.92 4.84 -1.84
CA GLN A 165 -15.08 5.51 -3.13
C GLN A 165 -13.73 5.67 -3.84
N MET A 166 -12.70 6.16 -3.13
CA MET A 166 -11.35 6.29 -3.66
C MET A 166 -10.79 4.96 -4.18
N PHE A 167 -10.99 3.85 -3.44
CA PHE A 167 -10.60 2.52 -3.91
C PHE A 167 -11.32 2.15 -5.20
N ARG A 168 -12.63 2.42 -5.29
CA ARG A 168 -13.44 2.12 -6.49
C ARG A 168 -12.90 2.85 -7.72
N GLU A 169 -12.64 4.14 -7.59
CA GLU A 169 -12.21 5.02 -8.67
C GLU A 169 -10.76 4.79 -9.11
N LEU A 170 -9.85 4.54 -8.17
CA LEU A 170 -8.42 4.51 -8.47
C LEU A 170 -7.84 3.10 -8.65
N TYR A 171 -8.55 2.06 -8.19
CA TYR A 171 -8.02 0.70 -8.13
C TYR A 171 -8.93 -0.38 -8.72
N ILE A 172 -10.25 -0.14 -8.88
CA ILE A 172 -11.21 -1.20 -9.23
C ILE A 172 -11.82 -1.00 -10.62
N VAL A 173 -11.92 0.23 -11.13
CA VAL A 173 -12.52 0.52 -12.46
C VAL A 173 -11.72 1.63 -13.16
N PRO A 174 -11.25 1.50 -14.43
CA PRO A 174 -11.18 0.34 -15.36
C PRO A 174 -9.74 0.10 -15.91
N GLU A 175 -9.32 -1.06 -16.41
CA GLU A 175 -9.51 -1.55 -17.80
C GLU A 175 -9.59 -0.51 -18.95
N ALA A 176 -9.29 0.78 -18.71
CA ALA A 176 -9.16 1.83 -19.74
C ALA A 176 -7.82 2.59 -19.69
N LEU A 177 -6.84 2.12 -18.92
CA LEU A 177 -5.47 2.64 -18.97
C LEU A 177 -4.48 1.52 -19.32
N GLU A 178 -4.65 0.99 -20.54
CA GLU A 178 -3.48 0.69 -21.41
C GLU A 178 -2.84 1.97 -21.96
N GLN A 179 -3.19 3.13 -21.41
CA GLN A 179 -2.38 4.34 -21.55
C GLN A 179 -1.52 4.54 -20.31
N PRO A 180 -0.26 5.00 -20.45
CA PRO A 180 0.55 5.37 -19.31
C PRO A 180 -0.26 6.34 -18.43
N LYS A 181 -0.20 6.16 -17.10
CA LYS A 181 -0.68 7.17 -16.15
C LYS A 181 -0.23 8.54 -16.68
N PRO A 182 -1.13 9.54 -16.81
CA PRO A 182 -0.76 10.83 -17.35
C PRO A 182 0.46 11.34 -16.59
N ASP A 183 1.54 11.54 -17.35
CA ASP A 183 2.78 12.07 -16.83
C ASP A 183 2.53 13.56 -16.58
N PHE A 184 2.11 13.91 -15.36
CA PHE A 184 1.91 15.29 -14.94
C PHE A 184 3.24 16.09 -14.84
N LEU A 185 4.31 15.63 -15.51
CA LEU A 185 5.64 16.22 -15.56
C LEU A 185 6.02 16.80 -16.93
N ARG A 186 5.06 17.23 -17.75
CA ARG A 186 5.35 18.10 -18.91
C ARG A 186 4.48 19.35 -18.94
N GLY A 187 5.05 20.40 -18.35
CA GLY A 187 4.76 21.82 -18.54
C GLY A 187 5.73 22.54 -17.61
N THR A 188 6.71 23.32 -18.05
CA THR A 188 6.73 24.28 -19.16
C THR A 188 8.16 24.41 -19.73
N ALA A 189 8.27 24.40 -21.06
CA ALA A 189 9.31 25.13 -21.79
C ALA A 189 8.59 25.83 -22.93
N GLY A 190 8.60 27.16 -22.88
CA GLY A 190 7.81 28.07 -23.70
C GLY A 190 7.59 29.34 -22.92
#